data_AF-A0AA35Q2R6-F1
#
_entry.id   AF-A0AA35Q2R6-F1
#
_cell.length_a   1.000
_cell.length_b   1.000
_cell.length_c   1.000
_cell.angle_alpha   90.00
_cell.angle_beta   90.00
_cell.angle_gamma   90.00
#
_symmetry.space_group_name_H-M   'P 1'
#
loop_
_entity.id
_entity.type
_entity.pdbx_description
1 polymer ?
#
loop_
_entity_poly.entity_id
_entity_poly.type
_entity_poly.pdbx_seq_one_letter_code
_entity_poly.pdbx_strand_id
1 'polypeptide(L)'
;MSAFKTPHFSAPKFQIRLLRLSPEIAASSSATLTGERSGSLLQGSLEVFDVDSAPPFVGLSYVWGSAENKQPFSLNGDGVQITENLVIALEHLRDKHQEVTLWVDAFCIDQYNDQEKSD
;
A
#
# COMPACT_ATOMS: atom_id res chain seq x y z
N MET A 1 -8.99 -6.20 10.74
CA MET A 1 -7.71 -5.96 10.05
C MET A 1 -6.63 -6.06 11.12
N SER A 2 -5.46 -6.62 10.82
CA SER A 2 -4.33 -6.40 11.74
C SER A 2 -4.01 -4.91 11.65
N ALA A 3 -4.04 -4.20 12.76
CA ALA A 3 -3.77 -2.78 12.78
C ALA A 3 -2.27 -2.59 12.55
N PHE A 4 -1.87 -2.20 11.35
CA PHE A 4 -0.53 -1.63 11.18
C PHE A 4 -0.54 -0.25 11.81
N LYS A 5 0.61 0.17 12.34
CA LYS A 5 0.72 1.48 12.96
C LYS A 5 0.74 2.53 11.86
N THR A 6 -0.39 3.21 11.70
CA THR A 6 -0.52 4.36 10.84
C THR A 6 0.42 5.49 11.29
N PRO A 7 1.25 6.05 10.40
CA PRO A 7 2.05 7.23 10.72
C PRO A 7 1.15 8.41 11.12
N HIS A 8 1.44 9.03 12.27
CA HIS A 8 0.66 10.13 12.81
C HIS A 8 1.00 11.46 12.13
N PHE A 9 -0.01 12.28 11.83
CA PHE A 9 0.18 13.64 11.33
C PHE A 9 0.60 14.60 12.44
N SER A 10 1.77 15.23 12.32
CA SER A 10 2.17 16.32 13.22
C SER A 10 1.41 17.62 12.93
N ALA A 11 0.96 17.81 11.68
CA ALA A 11 0.16 18.95 11.23
C ALA A 11 -1.02 18.48 10.34
N PRO A 12 -2.15 18.04 10.94
CA PRO A 12 -3.20 17.29 10.24
C PRO A 12 -3.83 17.98 9.02
N LYS A 13 -3.83 19.32 8.98
CA LYS A 13 -4.42 20.10 7.88
C LYS A 13 -3.49 20.27 6.67
N PHE A 14 -2.21 19.97 6.82
CA PHE A 14 -1.19 20.26 5.82
C PHE A 14 -0.38 19.02 5.46
N GLN A 15 -0.82 17.84 5.88
CA GLN A 15 -0.10 16.60 5.67
C GLN A 15 -0.95 15.56 4.97
N ILE A 16 -0.27 14.72 4.20
CA ILE A 16 -0.86 13.62 3.45
C ILE A 16 -0.01 12.37 3.66
N ARG A 17 -0.68 11.22 3.79
CA ARG A 17 -0.02 9.91 3.73
C ARG A 17 -0.02 9.40 2.31
N LEU A 18 1.11 8.87 1.87
CA LEU A 18 1.25 8.25 0.55
C LEU A 18 1.92 6.87 0.69
N LEU A 19 1.37 5.91 -0.04
CA LEU A 19 1.94 4.58 -0.21
C LEU A 19 3.01 4.63 -1.30
N ARG A 20 4.23 4.21 -0.96
CA ARG A 20 5.34 4.00 -1.88
C ARG A 20 5.39 2.51 -2.24
N LEU A 21 4.77 2.16 -3.37
CA LEU A 21 4.64 0.78 -3.84
C LEU A 21 5.92 0.34 -4.53
N SER A 22 6.61 -0.65 -3.97
CA SER A 22 7.89 -1.12 -4.49
C SER A 22 7.74 -1.85 -5.85
N PRO A 23 8.76 -1.78 -6.71
CA PRO A 23 8.72 -2.45 -8.01
C PRO A 23 8.65 -3.97 -7.88
N GLU A 24 8.35 -4.62 -9.00
CA GLU A 24 8.57 -6.05 -9.20
C GLU A 24 10.07 -6.34 -9.26
N ILE A 25 10.74 -6.28 -8.11
CA ILE A 25 12.11 -6.77 -8.01
C ILE A 25 12.03 -8.29 -8.19
N ALA A 26 12.34 -8.76 -9.39
CA ALA A 26 12.61 -10.17 -9.65
C ALA A 26 13.62 -10.59 -8.58
N ALA A 27 13.23 -11.54 -7.73
CA ALA A 27 14.09 -12.07 -6.69
C ALA A 27 15.48 -12.29 -7.29
N SER A 28 16.50 -11.63 -6.72
CA SER A 28 17.89 -11.86 -7.07
C SER A 28 18.07 -13.36 -7.23
N SER A 29 18.37 -13.79 -8.45
CA SER A 29 18.36 -15.16 -8.93
C SER A 29 19.00 -16.14 -7.94
N SER A 30 18.17 -16.67 -7.02
CA SER A 30 18.50 -17.76 -6.10
C SER A 30 17.23 -18.25 -5.40
N ALA A 31 16.24 -18.68 -6.17
CA ALA A 31 15.17 -19.51 -5.65
C ALA A 31 14.84 -20.63 -6.65
N THR A 32 15.24 -21.82 -6.22
CA THR A 32 14.93 -23.20 -6.60
C THR A 32 13.85 -23.44 -7.66
N LEU A 33 14.17 -24.36 -8.58
CA LEU A 33 13.26 -25.02 -9.51
C LEU A 33 12.11 -25.74 -8.78
N THR A 34 11.05 -25.02 -8.42
CA THR A 34 9.74 -25.60 -8.12
C THR A 34 8.70 -24.74 -8.80
N GLY A 35 7.92 -25.35 -9.71
CA GLY A 35 6.92 -24.71 -10.56
C GLY A 35 5.68 -24.21 -9.82
N GLU A 36 5.86 -23.46 -8.74
CA GLU A 36 4.82 -22.66 -8.12
C GLU A 36 4.92 -21.26 -8.74
N ARG A 37 3.80 -20.76 -9.25
CA ARG A 37 3.70 -19.43 -9.86
C ARG A 37 3.99 -18.40 -8.75
N SER A 38 5.27 -18.08 -8.56
CA SER A 38 5.75 -17.16 -7.55
C SER A 38 5.36 -15.75 -8.00
N GLY A 39 4.13 -15.35 -7.70
CA GLY A 39 3.74 -13.95 -7.76
C GLY A 39 4.68 -13.19 -6.83
N SER A 40 5.33 -12.15 -7.35
CA SER A 40 6.24 -11.33 -6.55
C SER A 40 5.46 -10.68 -5.41
N LEU A 41 5.87 -10.90 -4.16
CA LEU A 41 5.19 -10.36 -2.98
C LEU A 41 5.00 -8.83 -3.13
N LEU A 42 3.77 -8.36 -2.94
CA LEU A 42 3.50 -6.93 -2.89
C LEU A 42 4.05 -6.33 -1.59
N GLN A 43 4.78 -5.24 -1.73
CA GLN A 43 5.38 -4.54 -0.61
C GLN A 43 5.49 -3.03 -0.88
N GLY A 44 5.58 -2.25 0.19
CA GLY A 44 5.80 -0.82 0.11
C GLY A 44 5.99 -0.17 1.47
N SER A 45 6.21 1.14 1.46
CA SER A 45 6.25 1.97 2.66
C SER A 45 5.10 2.96 2.71
N LEU A 46 4.67 3.33 3.91
CA LEU A 46 3.69 4.40 4.14
C LEU A 46 4.40 5.59 4.78
N GLU A 47 4.37 6.73 4.08
CA GLU A 47 5.13 7.93 4.45
C GLU A 47 4.22 9.16 4.55
N VAL A 48 4.59 10.11 5.41
CA VAL A 48 3.88 11.38 5.58
C VAL A 48 4.65 12.48 4.87
N PHE A 49 3.93 13.30 4.11
CA PHE A 49 4.47 14.46 3.42
C PHE A 49 3.68 15.70 3.79
N ASP A 50 4.33 16.87 3.82
CA ASP A 50 3.60 18.13 3.77
C ASP A 50 2.99 18.30 2.37
N VAL A 51 1.72 18.68 2.29
CA VAL A 51 0.92 18.75 1.06
C VAL A 51 1.62 19.59 -0.02
N ASP A 52 2.23 20.71 0.36
CA ASP A 52 2.92 21.62 -0.56
C ASP A 52 4.22 21.04 -1.15
N SER A 53 4.75 19.98 -0.54
CA SER A 53 6.01 19.32 -0.93
C SER A 53 5.85 17.85 -1.30
N ALA A 54 4.62 17.37 -1.36
CA ALA A 54 4.34 15.98 -1.67
C ALA A 54 4.87 15.64 -3.09
N PRO A 55 5.52 14.47 -3.27
CA PRO A 55 5.90 14.02 -4.61
C PRO A 55 4.64 13.80 -5.48
N PRO A 56 4.76 13.79 -6.82
CA PRO A 56 3.65 13.40 -7.69
C PRO A 56 3.11 12.03 -7.29
N PHE A 57 1.79 11.94 -7.15
CA PHE A 57 1.10 10.71 -6.75
C PHE A 57 -0.17 10.49 -7.55
N VAL A 58 -0.64 9.24 -7.56
CA VAL A 58 -1.92 8.86 -8.17
C VAL A 58 -2.91 8.49 -7.08
N GLY A 59 -4.10 9.09 -7.11
CA GLY A 59 -5.22 8.66 -6.29
C GLY A 59 -5.82 7.37 -6.83
N LEU A 60 -5.88 6.33 -6.01
CA LEU A 60 -6.48 5.05 -6.38
C LEU A 60 -7.95 5.02 -5.99
N SER A 61 -8.82 4.97 -7.00
CA SER A 61 -10.24 4.64 -6.83
C SER A 61 -10.48 3.21 -7.32
N TYR A 62 -10.98 2.36 -6.44
CA TYR A 62 -11.24 0.95 -6.72
C TYR A 62 -12.53 0.50 -6.03
N VAL A 63 -13.12 -0.61 -6.50
CA VAL A 63 -14.29 -1.20 -5.85
C VAL A 63 -13.82 -1.97 -4.62
N TRP A 64 -14.45 -1.70 -3.48
CA TRP A 64 -14.19 -2.43 -2.24
C TRP A 64 -14.52 -3.91 -2.41
N GLY A 65 -13.58 -4.78 -2.04
CA GLY A 65 -13.75 -6.23 -2.10
C GLY A 65 -14.39 -6.81 -0.84
N SER A 66 -14.71 -8.10 -0.88
CA SER A 66 -15.15 -8.84 0.30
C SER A 66 -14.08 -8.79 1.40
N ALA A 67 -14.52 -8.68 2.65
CA ALA A 67 -13.64 -8.76 3.82
C ALA A 67 -13.17 -10.20 4.10
N GLU A 68 -13.72 -11.20 3.41
CA GLU A 68 -13.44 -12.63 3.62
C GLU A 68 -12.14 -13.07 2.94
N ASN A 69 -11.86 -12.55 1.74
CA ASN A 69 -10.66 -12.87 0.97
C ASN A 69 -9.60 -11.78 1.19
N LYS A 70 -8.64 -12.07 2.07
CA LYS A 70 -7.49 -11.21 2.31
C LYS A 70 -6.21 -11.85 1.82
N GLN A 71 -5.34 -11.01 1.27
CA GLN A 71 -4.02 -11.39 0.81
C GLN A 71 -2.96 -10.62 1.59
N PRO A 72 -1.75 -11.20 1.75
CA PRO A 72 -0.67 -10.55 2.43
C PRO A 72 -0.10 -9.39 1.61
N PHE A 73 0.23 -8.31 2.31
CA PHE A 73 1.04 -7.19 1.81
C PHE A 73 2.09 -6.87 2.86
N SER A 74 3.33 -6.56 2.46
CA SER A 74 4.38 -6.12 3.38
C SER A 74 4.43 -4.58 3.43
N LEU A 75 3.96 -3.99 4.52
CA LEU A 75 3.94 -2.53 4.71
C LEU A 75 4.97 -2.13 5.76
N ASN A 76 5.95 -1.30 5.39
CA ASN A 76 7.05 -0.91 6.28
C ASN A 76 7.81 -2.11 6.90
N GLY A 77 7.80 -3.27 6.23
CA GLY A 77 8.37 -4.53 6.73
C GLY A 77 7.44 -5.38 7.60
N ASP A 78 6.26 -4.86 7.94
CA ASP A 78 5.24 -5.57 8.71
C ASP A 78 4.21 -6.24 7.77
N GLY A 79 3.83 -7.48 8.09
CA GLY A 79 2.80 -8.20 7.36
C GLY A 79 1.39 -7.68 7.66
N VAL A 80 0.72 -7.15 6.64
CA VAL A 80 -0.67 -6.69 6.72
C VAL A 80 -1.57 -7.48 5.78
N GLN A 81 -2.88 -7.37 5.98
CA GLN A 81 -3.89 -8.11 5.22
C GLN A 81 -4.79 -7.11 4.49
N ILE A 82 -4.75 -7.14 3.16
CA ILE A 82 -5.55 -6.28 2.28
C ILE A 82 -6.57 -7.11 1.49
N THR A 83 -7.62 -6.46 1.00
CA THR A 83 -8.67 -7.13 0.22
C THR A 83 -8.14 -7.55 -1.15
N GLU A 84 -8.73 -8.61 -1.72
CA GLU A 84 -8.39 -9.10 -3.06
C GLU A 84 -8.48 -8.01 -4.14
N ASN A 85 -9.51 -7.16 -4.12
CA ASN A 85 -9.63 -6.08 -5.10
C ASN A 85 -8.49 -5.06 -4.99
N LEU A 86 -8.02 -4.76 -3.77
CA LEU A 86 -6.90 -3.85 -3.59
C LEU A 86 -5.59 -4.50 -4.09
N VAL A 87 -5.39 -5.80 -3.88
CA VAL A 87 -4.24 -6.54 -4.42
C VAL A 87 -4.21 -6.41 -5.93
N ILE A 88 -5.33 -6.75 -6.59
CA ILE A 88 -5.45 -6.67 -8.05
C ILE A 88 -5.15 -5.25 -8.52
N ALA A 89 -5.72 -4.23 -7.88
CA ALA A 89 -5.47 -2.84 -8.24
C ALA A 89 -3.98 -2.44 -8.10
N LEU A 90 -3.33 -2.84 -7.00
CA LEU A 90 -1.92 -2.57 -6.76
C LEU A 90 -1.01 -3.32 -7.75
N GLU A 91 -1.31 -4.56 -8.09
CA GLU A 91 -0.57 -5.32 -9.10
C GLU A 91 -0.60 -4.64 -10.48
N HIS A 92 -1.75 -4.09 -10.88
CA HIS A 92 -1.88 -3.38 -12.15
C HIS A 92 -1.15 -2.03 -12.17
N LEU A 93 -1.03 -1.37 -11.01
CA LEU A 93 -0.35 -0.07 -10.88
C LEU A 93 1.15 -0.21 -10.62
N ARG A 94 1.61 -1.37 -10.17
CA ARG A 94 3.01 -1.65 -9.88
C ARG A 94 3.85 -1.60 -11.15
N ASP A 95 4.90 -0.79 -11.12
CA ASP A 95 5.91 -0.78 -12.18
C ASP A 95 6.97 -1.87 -11.95
N LYS A 96 7.59 -2.34 -13.02
CA LYS A 96 8.61 -3.41 -12.95
C LYS A 96 9.97 -2.93 -12.47
N HIS A 97 10.25 -1.64 -12.59
CA HIS A 97 11.57 -1.07 -12.41
C HIS A 97 11.58 0.10 -11.44
N GLN A 98 10.45 0.77 -11.25
CA GLN A 98 10.35 1.96 -10.43
C GLN A 98 9.29 1.81 -9.33
N GLU A 99 9.49 2.58 -8.28
CA GLU A 99 8.50 2.73 -7.23
C GLU A 99 7.38 3.65 -7.70
N VAL A 100 6.15 3.33 -7.30
CA VAL A 100 4.95 4.11 -7.63
C VAL A 100 4.39 4.74 -6.37
N THR A 101 4.15 6.05 -6.40
CA THR A 101 3.56 6.78 -5.26
C THR A 101 2.05 6.88 -5.43
N LEU A 102 1.31 6.34 -4.47
CA LEU A 102 -0.14 6.19 -4.50
C LEU A 102 -0.78 6.80 -3.26
N TRP A 103 -1.97 7.38 -3.44
CA TRP A 103 -2.89 7.62 -2.33
C TRP A 103 -4.00 6.55 -2.40
N VAL A 104 -4.12 5.77 -1.33
CA VAL A 104 -5.07 4.65 -1.21
C VAL A 104 -5.77 4.76 0.12
N ASP A 105 -7.10 4.90 0.14
CA ASP A 105 -7.90 5.08 1.37
C ASP A 105 -7.55 4.06 2.48
N ALA A 106 -7.41 2.78 2.12
CA ALA A 106 -7.13 1.68 3.04
C ALA A 106 -5.80 1.82 3.80
N PHE A 107 -4.87 2.62 3.27
CA PHE A 107 -3.56 2.91 3.90
C PHE A 107 -3.42 4.35 4.38
N CYS A 108 -3.93 5.30 3.60
CA CYS A 108 -3.68 6.73 3.76
C CYS A 108 -4.68 7.42 4.68
N ILE A 109 -5.75 6.73 5.07
CA ILE A 109 -6.69 7.13 6.12
C ILE A 109 -6.50 6.19 7.31
N ASP A 110 -6.47 6.71 8.54
CA ASP A 110 -6.43 5.84 9.72
C ASP A 110 -7.79 5.17 9.90
N GLN A 111 -7.86 3.89 9.51
CA GLN A 111 -9.07 3.09 9.58
C GLN A 111 -9.53 2.78 11.01
N TYR A 112 -8.81 3.22 12.04
CA TYR A 112 -9.19 3.10 13.45
C TYR A 112 -9.52 4.44 14.11
N ASN A 113 -9.39 5.55 13.37
CA ASN A 113 -9.77 6.87 13.83
C ASN A 113 -11.07 7.29 13.11
N ASP A 114 -12.20 7.17 13.80
CA ASP A 114 -13.51 7.47 13.22
C ASP A 114 -13.66 8.97 12.84
N GLN A 115 -12.88 9.86 13.46
CA GLN A 115 -12.84 11.27 13.06
C GLN A 115 -12.20 11.40 11.67
N GLU A 116 -11.09 10.71 11.41
CA GLU A 116 -10.41 10.81 10.11
C GLU A 116 -11.21 10.16 8.97
N LYS A 117 -12.01 9.15 9.27
CA LYS A 117 -12.93 8.57 8.27
C LYS A 117 -14.08 9.51 7.86
N SER A 118 -14.41 10.47 8.72
CA SER A 118 -15.63 11.28 8.62
C SER A 118 -15.36 12.75 8.26
N ASP A 119 -14.09 13.19 8.29
CA ASP A 119 -13.63 14.53 7.87
C ASP A 119 -13.45 14.63 6.35
#